data_AF-A0A7S1FW23-F1
#
_entry.id   AF-A0A7S1FW23-F1
#
_cell.length_a   1.000
_cell.length_b   1.000
_cell.length_c   1.000
_cell.angle_alpha   90.00
_cell.angle_beta   90.00
_cell.angle_gamma   90.00
#
_symmetry.space_group_name_H-M   'P 1'
#
loop_
_entity.id
_entity.type
_entity.pdbx_description
1 polymer ?
#
loop_
_entity_poly.entity_id
_entity_poly.type
_entity_poly.pdbx_seq_one_letter_code
_entity_poly.pdbx_strand_id
1 'polypeptide(L)'
;MPLIFRIITPIALINDPKSCDVDSLKDPALSIVLNMSMVAAARPYLRKENAIQILSIIADQLNDRDDSIIDPDGKAIQNLRCLKSRMALSFLVGSEGYYGQPRPSGRLSYRHPDETTIMLMASESNLLLELLSDVLHHPEKQGPGGYSAESFTVKGILYSIRCLLTSDMNQNTIAITSGTCLNILLLKAIAYHTFLDLPTVDADTAEYACFSLYLLSSFGFKNPFLPKEFSQDKFLEKVLISYLNSMIITPAGKHAAEQILLRVSYLVFENDPECIAIWNNLNPNNFEFDMKLKQIVGQVILEDLWSINSGAQPLEMIFSRPILRSRIPKTNIESPWDKASIKVFPSGKICMHG
;
A
#
# COMPACT_ATOMS: atom_id res chain seq x y z
N MET A 1 -41.69 35.47 -42.84
CA MET A 1 -40.63 34.59 -43.40
C MET A 1 -40.36 33.48 -42.39
N PRO A 2 -40.73 32.23 -42.67
CA PRO A 2 -40.61 31.13 -41.73
C PRO A 2 -39.21 30.47 -41.81
N LEU A 3 -38.69 30.10 -40.64
CA LEU A 3 -37.47 29.30 -40.45
C LEU A 3 -37.74 27.84 -40.84
N ILE A 4 -36.99 27.34 -41.81
CA ILE A 4 -36.97 25.92 -42.20
C ILE A 4 -36.14 25.16 -41.17
N PHE A 5 -36.80 24.40 -40.30
CA PHE A 5 -36.17 23.32 -39.53
C PHE A 5 -35.89 22.15 -40.49
N ARG A 6 -34.62 21.89 -40.80
CA ARG A 6 -34.21 20.61 -41.38
C ARG A 6 -34.24 19.56 -40.28
N ILE A 7 -35.24 18.69 -40.34
CA ILE A 7 -35.28 17.41 -39.63
C ILE A 7 -34.14 16.56 -40.20
N ILE A 8 -33.06 16.40 -39.42
CA ILE A 8 -32.07 15.34 -39.66
C ILE A 8 -32.70 14.06 -39.12
N THR A 9 -32.94 13.11 -40.03
CA THR A 9 -33.40 11.75 -39.74
C THR A 9 -32.50 11.07 -38.71
N PRO A 10 -33.05 10.21 -37.84
CA PRO A 10 -32.25 9.47 -36.87
C PRO A 10 -31.35 8.51 -37.64
N ILE A 11 -30.03 8.73 -37.56
CA ILE A 11 -29.06 7.71 -37.89
C ILE A 11 -29.32 6.59 -36.89
N ALA A 12 -29.81 5.46 -37.39
CA ALA A 12 -29.89 4.23 -36.63
C ALA A 12 -28.48 3.92 -36.12
N LEU A 13 -28.26 4.14 -34.82
CA LEU A 13 -27.13 3.59 -34.08
C LEU A 13 -27.29 2.07 -34.10
N ILE A 14 -26.70 1.46 -35.13
CA ILE A 14 -26.42 0.04 -35.16
C ILE A 14 -25.36 -0.16 -34.07
N ASN A 15 -25.81 -0.48 -32.86
CA ASN A 15 -24.97 -1.00 -31.79
C ASN A 15 -24.43 -2.36 -32.25
N ASP A 16 -23.31 -2.35 -32.95
CA ASP A 16 -22.51 -3.54 -33.17
C ASP A 16 -21.71 -3.81 -31.87
N PRO A 17 -22.02 -4.88 -31.11
CA PRO A 17 -21.38 -5.17 -29.82
C PRO A 17 -19.89 -5.50 -29.92
N LYS A 18 -19.33 -5.54 -31.15
CA LYS A 18 -17.92 -5.78 -31.43
C LYS A 18 -17.12 -4.51 -31.74
N SER A 19 -17.77 -3.34 -31.78
CA SER A 19 -17.11 -2.06 -32.04
C SER A 19 -16.86 -1.30 -30.72
N CYS A 20 -15.61 -1.34 -30.25
CA CYS A 20 -14.86 -0.39 -29.39
C CYS A 20 -15.52 0.55 -28.34
N ASP A 21 -16.80 0.45 -27.95
CA ASP A 21 -17.45 1.52 -27.15
C ASP A 21 -18.22 1.07 -25.90
N VAL A 22 -18.38 -0.24 -25.66
CA VAL A 22 -19.05 -0.75 -24.43
C VAL A 22 -18.07 -0.82 -23.24
N ASP A 23 -16.77 -0.77 -23.50
CA ASP A 23 -15.71 -0.78 -22.50
C ASP A 23 -15.17 0.62 -22.15
N SER A 24 -15.55 1.67 -22.89
CA SER A 24 -15.07 3.05 -22.69
C SER A 24 -15.61 3.67 -21.40
N LEU A 25 -16.84 3.32 -20.98
CA LEU A 25 -17.47 3.85 -19.76
C LEU A 25 -17.09 3.11 -18.48
N LYS A 26 -16.56 1.89 -18.57
CA LYS A 26 -16.24 1.06 -17.39
C LYS A 26 -15.06 1.61 -16.60
N ASP A 27 -14.02 2.09 -17.28
CA ASP A 27 -12.82 2.59 -16.62
C ASP A 27 -13.02 3.95 -15.92
N PRO A 28 -13.73 4.93 -16.51
CA PRO A 28 -14.13 6.16 -15.82
C PRO A 28 -15.03 5.87 -14.60
N ALA A 29 -16.02 4.99 -14.74
CA ALA A 29 -16.90 4.62 -13.62
C ALA A 29 -16.13 3.98 -12.47
N LEU A 30 -15.20 3.07 -12.78
CA LEU A 30 -14.34 2.44 -11.77
C LEU A 30 -13.42 3.46 -11.09
N SER A 31 -12.89 4.42 -11.84
CA SER A 31 -12.05 5.50 -11.31
C SER A 31 -12.85 6.43 -10.38
N ILE A 32 -14.11 6.70 -10.70
CA ILE A 32 -15.02 7.44 -9.80
C ILE A 32 -15.25 6.64 -8.52
N VAL A 33 -15.57 5.34 -8.62
CA VAL A 33 -15.79 4.48 -7.44
C VAL A 33 -14.53 4.41 -6.56
N LEU A 34 -13.35 4.27 -7.16
CA LEU A 34 -12.07 4.29 -6.47
C LEU A 34 -11.88 5.59 -5.69
N ASN A 35 -12.04 6.74 -6.35
CA ASN A 35 -11.92 8.05 -5.70
C ASN A 35 -12.95 8.26 -4.59
N MET A 36 -14.21 7.86 -4.80
CA MET A 36 -15.23 7.90 -3.75
C MET A 36 -14.85 7.00 -2.57
N SER A 37 -14.30 5.81 -2.82
CA SER A 37 -13.90 4.88 -1.75
C SER A 37 -12.72 5.40 -0.92
N MET A 38 -11.87 6.25 -1.49
CA MET A 38 -10.82 6.95 -0.73
C MET A 38 -11.43 7.92 0.31
N VAL A 39 -12.58 8.53 0.02
CA VAL A 39 -13.26 9.46 0.94
C VAL A 39 -13.96 8.70 2.06
N ALA A 40 -13.45 8.81 3.29
CA ALA A 40 -13.97 8.08 4.46
C ALA A 40 -15.49 8.26 4.68
N ALA A 41 -16.02 9.46 4.41
CA ALA A 41 -17.45 9.77 4.53
C ALA A 41 -18.33 9.07 3.48
N ALA A 42 -17.79 8.72 2.31
CA ALA A 42 -18.53 8.06 1.23
C ALA A 42 -18.55 6.53 1.36
N ARG A 43 -17.56 5.94 2.05
CA ARG A 43 -17.45 4.47 2.21
C ARG A 43 -18.72 3.80 2.75
N PRO A 44 -19.42 4.31 3.79
CA PRO A 44 -20.64 3.69 4.28
C PRO A 44 -21.76 3.61 3.24
N TYR A 45 -21.81 4.53 2.28
CA TYR A 45 -22.80 4.51 1.20
C TYR A 45 -22.43 3.47 0.15
N LEU A 46 -21.16 3.44 -0.28
CA LEU A 46 -20.67 2.45 -1.23
C LEU A 46 -20.86 1.01 -0.73
N ARG A 47 -20.69 0.77 0.57
CA ARG A 47 -20.93 -0.55 1.17
C ARG A 47 -22.39 -0.99 1.10
N LYS A 48 -23.34 -0.05 1.14
CA LYS A 48 -24.79 -0.34 1.06
C LYS A 48 -25.26 -0.65 -0.34
N GLU A 49 -24.67 -0.01 -1.36
CA GLU A 49 -25.13 -0.03 -2.75
C GLU A 49 -24.56 -1.20 -3.58
N ASN A 50 -24.33 -2.37 -2.98
CA ASN A 50 -23.71 -3.54 -3.62
C ASN A 50 -22.33 -3.29 -4.28
N ALA A 51 -21.67 -2.16 -4.02
CA ALA A 51 -20.41 -1.82 -4.69
C ALA A 51 -19.33 -2.87 -4.43
N ILE A 52 -19.29 -3.43 -3.21
CA ILE A 52 -18.38 -4.54 -2.86
C ILE A 52 -18.56 -5.71 -3.84
N GLN A 53 -19.79 -6.18 -4.06
CA GLN A 53 -20.05 -7.34 -4.93
C GLN A 53 -19.65 -7.06 -6.38
N ILE A 54 -19.94 -5.86 -6.89
CA ILE A 54 -19.57 -5.47 -8.25
C ILE A 54 -18.05 -5.41 -8.40
N LEU A 55 -17.36 -4.80 -7.43
CA LEU A 55 -15.91 -4.71 -7.42
C LEU A 55 -15.26 -6.09 -7.28
N SER A 56 -15.84 -6.99 -6.48
CA SER A 56 -15.40 -8.40 -6.39
C SER A 56 -15.42 -9.08 -7.75
N ILE A 57 -16.53 -8.97 -8.49
CA ILE A 57 -16.65 -9.54 -9.84
C ILE A 57 -15.58 -8.97 -10.78
N ILE A 58 -15.30 -7.66 -10.72
CA ILE A 58 -14.26 -7.04 -11.57
C ILE A 58 -12.86 -7.52 -11.17
N ALA A 59 -12.58 -7.66 -9.87
CA ALA A 59 -11.29 -8.14 -9.38
C ALA A 59 -11.02 -9.60 -9.79
N ASP A 60 -12.05 -10.43 -9.87
CA ASP A 60 -11.93 -11.86 -10.20
C ASP A 60 -11.92 -12.15 -11.71
N GLN A 61 -12.13 -11.15 -12.58
CA GLN A 61 -12.15 -11.32 -14.04
C GLN A 61 -10.89 -11.92 -14.66
N LEU A 62 -9.75 -11.88 -13.96
CA LEU A 62 -8.51 -12.52 -14.40
C LEU A 62 -8.50 -14.05 -14.22
N ASN A 63 -9.35 -14.60 -13.34
CA ASN A 63 -9.40 -16.03 -13.06
C ASN A 63 -10.32 -16.81 -14.00
N ASP A 64 -11.26 -16.12 -14.68
CA ASP A 64 -12.37 -16.74 -15.42
C ASP A 64 -12.17 -16.81 -16.94
N ARG A 65 -11.06 -16.30 -17.50
CA ARG A 65 -10.85 -16.30 -18.96
C ARG A 65 -9.81 -17.33 -19.38
N ASP A 66 -10.31 -18.35 -20.06
CA ASP A 66 -9.58 -19.20 -21.02
C ASP A 66 -8.68 -18.34 -21.92
N ASP A 67 -7.55 -18.90 -22.38
CA ASP A 67 -6.48 -18.34 -23.24
C ASP A 67 -6.95 -17.85 -24.63
N SER A 68 -8.09 -17.17 -24.68
CA SER A 68 -8.50 -16.34 -25.81
C SER A 68 -7.38 -15.32 -26.08
N ILE A 69 -7.05 -15.17 -27.36
CA ILE A 69 -5.98 -14.32 -27.87
C ILE A 69 -6.33 -12.86 -27.57
N ILE A 70 -6.06 -12.42 -26.34
CA ILE A 70 -6.12 -11.03 -25.93
C ILE A 70 -4.77 -10.42 -26.29
N ASP A 71 -4.80 -9.38 -27.11
CA ASP A 71 -3.63 -8.58 -27.43
C ASP A 71 -2.99 -8.03 -26.14
N PRO A 72 -1.64 -7.97 -26.03
CA PRO A 72 -0.93 -7.45 -24.86
C PRO A 72 -1.54 -6.20 -24.22
N ASP A 73 -2.00 -5.23 -25.03
CA ASP A 73 -2.59 -3.99 -24.53
C ASP A 73 -3.94 -4.24 -23.82
N GLY A 74 -4.77 -5.12 -24.37
CA GLY A 74 -6.03 -5.54 -23.75
C GLY A 74 -5.81 -6.23 -22.40
N LYS A 75 -4.74 -7.02 -22.28
CA LYS A 75 -4.36 -7.67 -21.02
C LYS A 75 -3.88 -6.66 -19.97
N ALA A 76 -3.10 -5.66 -20.38
CA ALA A 76 -2.63 -4.59 -19.50
C ALA A 76 -3.79 -3.73 -18.97
N ILE A 77 -4.74 -3.35 -19.83
CA ILE A 77 -5.96 -2.62 -19.45
C ILE A 77 -6.79 -3.43 -18.45
N GLN A 78 -6.95 -4.74 -18.70
CA GLN A 78 -7.70 -5.61 -17.79
C GLN A 78 -7.03 -5.71 -16.41
N ASN A 79 -5.71 -5.92 -16.36
CA ASN A 79 -4.98 -5.97 -15.10
C ASN A 79 -5.12 -4.66 -14.30
N LEU A 80 -5.08 -3.51 -14.98
CA LEU A 80 -5.29 -2.22 -14.33
C LEU A 80 -6.70 -2.08 -13.74
N ARG A 81 -7.74 -2.56 -14.45
CA ARG A 81 -9.11 -2.56 -13.94
C ARG A 81 -9.23 -3.44 -12.70
N CYS A 82 -8.64 -4.64 -12.72
CA CYS A 82 -8.61 -5.52 -11.55
C CYS A 82 -7.89 -4.85 -10.37
N LEU A 83 -6.74 -4.23 -10.61
CA LEU A 83 -6.00 -3.48 -9.59
C LEU A 83 -6.83 -2.33 -9.00
N LYS A 84 -7.41 -1.45 -9.83
CA LYS A 84 -8.30 -0.36 -9.36
C LYS A 84 -9.44 -0.91 -8.51
N SER A 85 -10.02 -2.05 -8.90
CA SER A 85 -11.06 -2.71 -8.14
C SER A 85 -10.58 -3.20 -6.77
N ARG A 86 -9.42 -3.87 -6.72
CA ARG A 86 -8.82 -4.33 -5.45
C ARG A 86 -8.40 -3.18 -4.55
N MET A 87 -7.92 -2.07 -5.12
CA MET A 87 -7.65 -0.84 -4.36
C MET A 87 -8.94 -0.27 -3.77
N ALA A 88 -10.02 -0.20 -4.55
CA ALA A 88 -11.31 0.25 -4.03
C ALA A 88 -11.84 -0.67 -2.91
N LEU A 89 -11.73 -1.99 -3.10
CA LEU A 89 -12.06 -2.99 -2.09
C LEU A 89 -11.20 -2.86 -0.83
N SER A 90 -9.90 -2.56 -0.96
CA SER A 90 -9.02 -2.35 0.19
C SER A 90 -9.48 -1.16 1.03
N PHE A 91 -9.97 -0.09 0.40
CA PHE A 91 -10.58 1.02 1.13
C PHE A 91 -11.93 0.66 1.73
N LEU A 92 -12.77 -0.10 1.03
CA LEU A 92 -14.10 -0.44 1.53
C LEU A 92 -14.04 -1.46 2.66
N VAL A 93 -13.20 -2.48 2.57
CA VAL A 93 -13.16 -3.61 3.51
C VAL A 93 -11.97 -3.49 4.44
N GLY A 94 -10.77 -3.30 3.88
CA GLY A 94 -9.51 -3.19 4.62
C GLY A 94 -9.32 -1.87 5.35
N SER A 95 -10.31 -0.97 5.38
CA SER A 95 -10.30 0.20 6.29
C SER A 95 -11.19 0.02 7.51
N GLU A 96 -12.01 -1.03 7.58
CA GLU A 96 -12.97 -1.24 8.66
C GLU A 96 -12.32 -1.87 9.89
N GLY A 97 -11.34 -1.21 10.49
CA GLY A 97 -10.89 -1.48 11.86
C GLY A 97 -9.53 -0.89 12.20
N TYR A 98 -8.94 -1.32 13.31
CA TYR A 98 -7.71 -0.70 13.83
C TYR A 98 -6.55 -1.04 12.91
N TYR A 99 -5.93 -0.02 12.31
CA TYR A 99 -4.88 -0.18 11.29
C TYR A 99 -5.28 -0.98 10.05
N GLY A 100 -6.57 -1.02 9.71
CA GLY A 100 -7.07 -1.69 8.51
C GLY A 100 -7.46 -3.15 8.68
N GLN A 101 -7.37 -3.70 9.90
CA GLN A 101 -7.92 -5.04 10.17
C GLN A 101 -9.45 -5.00 10.14
N PRO A 102 -10.15 -5.97 9.52
CA PRO A 102 -11.60 -6.04 9.59
C PRO A 102 -12.07 -6.20 11.04
N ARG A 103 -13.04 -5.39 11.47
CA ARG A 103 -13.66 -5.51 12.79
C ARG A 103 -14.31 -6.89 12.90
N PRO A 104 -14.05 -7.67 13.97
CA PRO A 104 -14.78 -8.91 14.20
C PRO A 104 -16.27 -8.58 14.26
N SER A 105 -17.02 -9.30 13.43
CA SER A 105 -18.40 -9.08 12.99
C SER A 105 -19.39 -8.97 14.15
N GLY A 106 -19.43 -7.82 14.82
CA GLY A 106 -20.28 -7.60 15.98
C GLY A 106 -21.52 -6.74 15.71
N ARG A 107 -21.54 -5.91 14.66
CA ARG A 107 -22.61 -4.89 14.49
C ARG A 107 -23.04 -4.54 13.06
N LEU A 108 -22.42 -5.06 12.01
CA LEU A 108 -22.82 -4.76 10.64
C LEU A 108 -22.89 -6.05 9.82
N SER A 109 -24.12 -6.40 9.42
CA SER A 109 -24.47 -7.56 8.59
C SER A 109 -24.17 -7.24 7.12
N TYR A 110 -22.91 -7.03 6.78
CA TYR A 110 -22.49 -7.06 5.38
C TYR A 110 -21.92 -8.45 5.09
N ARG A 111 -22.29 -9.05 3.95
CA ARG A 111 -21.55 -10.21 3.43
C ARG A 111 -20.13 -9.72 3.16
N HIS A 112 -19.21 -10.02 4.07
CA HIS A 112 -17.80 -9.77 3.81
C HIS A 112 -17.43 -10.54 2.53
N PRO A 113 -16.76 -9.90 1.56
CA PRO A 113 -16.21 -10.63 0.44
C PRO A 113 -15.22 -11.66 1.00
N ASP A 114 -15.10 -12.79 0.31
CA ASP A 114 -14.12 -13.81 0.69
C ASP A 114 -12.73 -13.16 0.75
N GLU A 115 -11.89 -13.59 1.69
CA GLU A 115 -10.54 -13.02 1.85
C GLU A 115 -9.72 -13.09 0.54
N THR A 116 -10.05 -14.05 -0.33
CA THR A 116 -9.48 -14.24 -1.66
C THR A 116 -9.77 -13.08 -2.62
N THR A 117 -10.87 -12.34 -2.45
CA THR A 117 -11.24 -11.22 -3.33
C THR A 117 -10.34 -9.98 -3.13
N ILE A 118 -9.59 -9.90 -2.03
CA ILE A 118 -8.62 -8.81 -1.79
C ILE A 118 -7.19 -9.27 -2.10
N MET A 119 -7.00 -10.53 -2.50
CA MET A 119 -5.68 -11.09 -2.79
C MET A 119 -5.09 -10.59 -4.11
N LEU A 120 -3.97 -9.87 -4.05
CA LEU A 120 -3.26 -9.44 -5.24
C LEU A 120 -2.69 -10.64 -6.01
N MET A 121 -2.78 -10.57 -7.33
CA MET A 121 -1.99 -11.39 -8.25
C MET A 121 -0.61 -10.76 -8.48
N ALA A 122 0.36 -11.56 -8.94
CA ALA A 122 1.71 -11.08 -9.23
C ALA A 122 1.73 -9.94 -10.26
N SER A 123 0.90 -10.02 -11.30
CA SER A 123 0.76 -8.97 -12.31
C SER A 123 0.22 -7.65 -11.73
N GLU A 124 -0.73 -7.73 -10.80
CA GLU A 124 -1.31 -6.57 -10.11
C GLU A 124 -0.30 -5.94 -9.14
N SER A 125 0.53 -6.75 -8.49
CA SER A 125 1.61 -6.26 -7.61
C SER A 125 2.63 -5.42 -8.41
N ASN A 126 3.03 -5.89 -9.59
CA ASN A 126 3.95 -5.16 -10.46
C ASN A 126 3.34 -3.85 -10.97
N LEU A 127 2.04 -3.86 -11.32
CA LEU A 127 1.34 -2.63 -11.71
C LEU A 127 1.17 -1.65 -10.54
N LEU A 128 0.94 -2.15 -9.33
CA LEU A 128 0.86 -1.31 -8.13
C LEU A 128 2.21 -0.65 -7.83
N LEU A 129 3.31 -1.39 -8.03
CA LEU A 129 4.68 -0.88 -7.95
C LEU A 129 4.93 0.21 -9.00
N GLU A 130 4.59 -0.05 -10.26
CA GLU A 130 4.71 0.92 -11.36
C GLU A 130 3.90 2.19 -11.05
N LEU A 131 2.65 2.03 -10.64
CA LEU A 131 1.77 3.15 -10.33
C LEU A 131 2.32 4.01 -9.18
N LEU A 132 2.83 3.40 -8.11
CA LEU A 132 3.48 4.13 -7.02
C LEU A 132 4.74 4.86 -7.51
N SER A 133 5.54 4.20 -8.35
CA SER A 133 6.75 4.75 -8.95
C SER A 133 6.44 6.01 -9.76
N ASP A 134 5.41 5.93 -10.61
CA ASP A 134 4.97 7.02 -11.48
C ASP A 134 4.41 8.18 -10.68
N VAL A 135 3.53 7.93 -9.70
CA VAL A 135 2.92 8.99 -8.90
C VAL A 135 3.92 9.67 -7.95
N LEU A 136 5.02 9.01 -7.60
CA LEU A 136 6.11 9.61 -6.82
C LEU A 136 7.08 10.47 -7.66
N HIS A 137 7.29 10.17 -8.94
CA HIS A 137 8.38 10.76 -9.73
C HIS A 137 7.94 11.43 -11.04
N HIS A 138 6.90 10.93 -11.69
CA HIS A 138 6.46 11.33 -13.03
C HIS A 138 4.92 11.35 -13.12
N PRO A 139 4.24 12.26 -12.40
CA PRO A 139 2.79 12.30 -12.36
C PRO A 139 2.16 12.43 -13.76
N GLU A 140 2.84 13.05 -14.71
CA GLU A 140 2.40 13.24 -16.09
C GLU A 140 2.43 11.96 -16.96
N LYS A 141 3.04 10.87 -16.49
CA LYS A 141 3.17 9.64 -17.27
C LYS A 141 1.80 9.04 -17.59
N GLN A 142 1.66 8.61 -18.85
CA GLN A 142 0.49 7.90 -19.35
C GLN A 142 0.76 6.39 -19.32
N GLY A 143 -0.19 5.60 -18.84
CA GLY A 143 -0.13 4.15 -18.78
C GLY A 143 -1.13 3.45 -19.73
N PRO A 144 -1.20 2.11 -19.67
CA PRO A 144 -2.09 1.31 -20.51
C PRO A 144 -3.54 1.79 -20.53
N GLY A 145 -4.13 1.93 -21.72
CA GLY A 145 -5.50 2.46 -21.86
C GLY A 145 -5.63 3.97 -21.69
N GLY A 146 -4.50 4.71 -21.68
CA GLY A 146 -4.50 6.17 -21.66
C GLY A 146 -4.79 6.78 -20.29
N TYR A 147 -4.58 6.04 -19.19
CA TYR A 147 -4.70 6.63 -17.86
C TYR A 147 -3.48 7.50 -17.57
N SER A 148 -3.71 8.63 -16.91
CA SER A 148 -2.64 9.47 -16.37
C SER A 148 -2.39 9.13 -14.92
N ALA A 149 -1.12 9.05 -14.50
CA ALA A 149 -0.75 8.88 -13.10
C ALA A 149 -1.31 10.03 -12.22
N GLU A 150 -1.56 11.22 -12.78
CA GLU A 150 -2.26 12.34 -12.11
C GLU A 150 -3.66 11.99 -11.59
N SER A 151 -4.28 10.94 -12.14
CA SER A 151 -5.59 10.47 -11.68
C SER A 151 -5.54 9.77 -10.32
N PHE A 152 -4.32 9.55 -9.80
CA PHE A 152 -4.06 8.92 -8.53
C PHE A 152 -3.26 9.85 -7.62
N THR A 153 -3.33 9.59 -6.32
CA THR A 153 -2.54 10.33 -5.33
C THR A 153 -1.60 9.38 -4.61
N VAL A 154 -0.41 9.87 -4.24
CA VAL A 154 0.57 9.11 -3.44
C VAL A 154 -0.10 8.57 -2.17
N LYS A 155 -0.87 9.44 -1.48
CA LYS A 155 -1.64 9.09 -0.27
C LYS A 155 -2.63 7.96 -0.51
N GLY A 156 -3.39 8.01 -1.61
CA GLY A 156 -4.34 6.96 -1.98
C GLY A 156 -3.65 5.61 -2.22
N ILE A 157 -2.58 5.60 -3.01
CA ILE A 157 -1.85 4.38 -3.35
C ILE A 157 -1.22 3.76 -2.10
N LEU A 158 -0.51 4.55 -1.29
CA LEU A 158 0.13 4.06 -0.07
C LEU A 158 -0.89 3.60 0.98
N TYR A 159 -2.03 4.29 1.09
CA TYR A 159 -3.12 3.84 1.95
C TYR A 159 -3.68 2.49 1.48
N SER A 160 -3.85 2.29 0.17
CA SER A 160 -4.28 1.00 -0.38
C SER A 160 -3.26 -0.09 -0.12
N ILE A 161 -1.96 0.17 -0.33
CA ILE A 161 -0.89 -0.79 -0.04
C ILE A 161 -0.96 -1.22 1.43
N ARG A 162 -1.07 -0.27 2.35
CA ARG A 162 -1.24 -0.55 3.78
C ARG A 162 -2.44 -1.47 4.04
N CYS A 163 -3.60 -1.17 3.46
CA CYS A 163 -4.81 -1.97 3.62
C CYS A 163 -4.66 -3.36 3.01
N LEU A 164 -4.00 -3.51 1.87
CA LEU A 164 -3.76 -4.80 1.22
C LEU A 164 -2.81 -5.66 2.05
N LEU A 165 -1.78 -5.06 2.65
CA LEU A 165 -0.79 -5.74 3.47
C LEU A 165 -1.32 -6.20 4.83
N THR A 166 -2.58 -5.92 5.20
CA THR A 166 -3.16 -6.54 6.41
C THR A 166 -3.42 -8.04 6.24
N SER A 167 -3.42 -8.54 5.00
CA SER A 167 -3.47 -9.97 4.68
C SER A 167 -2.05 -10.53 4.55
N ASP A 168 -1.74 -11.59 5.30
CA ASP A 168 -0.44 -12.27 5.22
C ASP A 168 -0.17 -12.86 3.83
N MET A 169 -1.23 -13.28 3.12
CA MET A 169 -1.11 -13.75 1.73
C MET A 169 -0.65 -12.63 0.80
N ASN A 170 -1.19 -11.42 0.95
CA ASN A 170 -0.75 -10.25 0.18
C ASN A 170 0.67 -9.83 0.54
N GLN A 171 1.03 -9.87 1.82
CA GLN A 171 2.41 -9.61 2.25
C GLN A 171 3.37 -10.61 1.57
N ASN A 172 3.03 -11.89 1.55
CA ASN A 172 3.85 -12.93 0.91
C ASN A 172 3.93 -12.73 -0.62
N THR A 173 2.80 -12.48 -1.31
CA THR A 173 2.80 -12.24 -2.75
C THR A 173 3.66 -11.04 -3.11
N ILE A 174 3.50 -9.92 -2.40
CA ILE A 174 4.29 -8.71 -2.64
C ILE A 174 5.77 -8.98 -2.34
N ALA A 175 6.09 -9.62 -1.21
CA ALA A 175 7.47 -9.89 -0.82
C ALA A 175 8.21 -10.73 -1.87
N ILE A 176 7.54 -11.72 -2.48
CA ILE A 176 8.12 -12.57 -3.51
C ILE A 176 8.24 -11.83 -4.85
N THR A 177 7.21 -11.09 -5.25
CA THR A 177 7.12 -10.58 -6.64
C THR A 177 7.81 -9.24 -6.86
N SER A 178 7.78 -8.35 -5.86
CA SER A 178 8.18 -6.95 -6.02
C SER A 178 8.67 -6.32 -4.71
N GLY A 179 8.95 -7.13 -3.69
CA GLY A 179 9.15 -6.70 -2.31
C GLY A 179 10.29 -5.71 -2.15
N THR A 180 11.48 -6.05 -2.66
CA THR A 180 12.67 -5.19 -2.62
C THR A 180 12.40 -3.84 -3.27
N CYS A 181 11.83 -3.84 -4.47
CA CYS A 181 11.55 -2.64 -5.25
C CYS A 181 10.48 -1.77 -4.57
N LEU A 182 9.44 -2.38 -4.00
CA LEU A 182 8.42 -1.65 -3.25
C LEU A 182 9.01 -1.03 -1.99
N ASN A 183 9.82 -1.77 -1.22
CA ASN A 183 10.45 -1.29 0.00
C ASN A 183 11.32 -0.05 -0.26
N ILE A 184 11.98 0.04 -1.41
CA ILE A 184 12.73 1.23 -1.84
C ILE A 184 11.79 2.43 -2.01
N LEU A 185 10.66 2.27 -2.72
CA LEU A 185 9.69 3.35 -2.92
C LEU A 185 9.03 3.79 -1.61
N LEU A 186 8.74 2.83 -0.71
CA LEU A 186 8.25 3.12 0.64
C LEU A 186 9.28 3.92 1.45
N LEU A 187 10.55 3.51 1.42
CA LEU A 187 11.63 4.24 2.09
C LEU A 187 11.83 5.64 1.51
N LYS A 188 11.70 5.80 0.18
CA LYS A 188 11.72 7.10 -0.49
C LYS A 188 10.61 8.01 0.01
N ALA A 189 9.37 7.53 0.10
CA ALA A 189 8.26 8.32 0.62
C ALA A 189 8.53 8.81 2.06
N ILE A 190 9.08 7.95 2.93
CA ILE A 190 9.48 8.36 4.29
C ILE A 190 10.55 9.45 4.24
N ALA A 191 11.59 9.27 3.40
CA ALA A 191 12.68 10.22 3.27
C ALA A 191 12.22 11.57 2.67
N TYR A 192 11.28 11.55 1.73
CA TYR A 192 10.69 12.74 1.12
C TYR A 192 9.93 13.60 2.13
N HIS A 193 9.11 12.98 2.99
CA HIS A 193 8.48 13.68 4.12
C HIS A 193 9.51 14.19 5.13
N THR A 194 10.58 13.43 5.38
CA THR A 194 11.52 13.75 6.46
C THR A 194 12.52 14.84 6.08
N PHE A 195 12.97 14.89 4.83
CA PHE A 195 14.11 15.72 4.42
C PHE A 195 13.81 16.77 3.36
N LEU A 196 12.74 16.59 2.56
CA LEU A 196 12.46 17.45 1.41
C LEU A 196 11.11 18.17 1.49
N ASP A 197 10.30 17.91 2.52
CA ASP A 197 8.96 18.51 2.73
C ASP A 197 8.12 18.53 1.44
N LEU A 198 8.11 17.43 0.69
CA LEU A 198 7.38 17.33 -0.57
C LEU A 198 5.86 17.46 -0.32
N PRO A 199 5.15 18.42 -0.95
CA PRO A 199 3.73 18.68 -0.66
C PRO A 199 2.80 17.48 -0.90
N THR A 200 3.21 16.56 -1.76
CA THR A 200 2.46 15.33 -2.09
C THR A 200 2.60 14.24 -1.03
N VAL A 201 3.53 14.37 -0.09
CA VAL A 201 3.83 13.40 0.96
C VAL A 201 3.72 14.07 2.34
N ASP A 202 2.50 14.06 2.87
CA ASP A 202 2.22 14.52 4.24
C ASP A 202 2.56 13.45 5.30
N ALA A 203 2.39 13.80 6.58
CA ALA A 203 2.70 12.90 7.69
C ALA A 203 1.86 11.61 7.69
N ASP A 204 0.61 11.65 7.21
CA ASP A 204 -0.23 10.44 7.06
C ASP A 204 0.33 9.55 5.95
N THR A 205 0.75 10.16 4.84
CA THR A 205 1.33 9.48 3.69
C THR A 205 2.64 8.78 4.09
N ALA A 206 3.49 9.47 4.86
CA ALA A 206 4.70 8.89 5.44
C ALA A 206 4.39 7.77 6.45
N GLU A 207 3.34 7.91 7.27
CA GLU A 207 2.84 6.84 8.14
C GLU A 207 2.49 5.61 7.31
N TYR A 208 1.72 5.75 6.24
CA TYR A 208 1.29 4.62 5.42
C TYR A 208 2.48 3.90 4.79
N ALA A 209 3.49 4.64 4.32
CA ALA A 209 4.73 4.08 3.81
C ALA A 209 5.51 3.32 4.91
N CYS A 210 5.74 3.95 6.06
CA CYS A 210 6.47 3.37 7.18
C CYS A 210 5.78 2.13 7.74
N PHE A 211 4.46 2.17 7.88
CA PHE A 211 3.68 1.04 8.36
C PHE A 211 3.70 -0.13 7.37
N SER A 212 3.63 0.14 6.07
CA SER A 212 3.74 -0.89 5.03
C SER A 212 5.13 -1.54 5.03
N LEU A 213 6.18 -0.74 5.19
CA LEU A 213 7.56 -1.21 5.32
C LEU A 213 7.73 -2.09 6.56
N TYR A 214 7.08 -1.73 7.66
CA TYR A 214 7.04 -2.56 8.88
C TYR A 214 6.35 -3.90 8.65
N LEU A 215 5.19 -3.94 7.99
CA LEU A 215 4.50 -5.20 7.69
C LEU A 215 5.37 -6.12 6.82
N LEU A 216 6.00 -5.57 5.77
CA LEU A 216 6.87 -6.33 4.88
C LEU A 216 8.18 -6.79 5.55
N SER A 217 8.63 -6.11 6.61
CA SER A 217 9.86 -6.50 7.34
C SER A 217 9.78 -7.90 7.95
N SER A 218 8.57 -8.44 8.18
CA SER A 218 8.40 -9.83 8.64
C SER A 218 8.83 -10.87 7.60
N PHE A 219 8.81 -10.53 6.31
CA PHE A 219 9.31 -11.37 5.22
C PHE A 219 10.77 -11.07 4.87
N GLY A 220 11.27 -9.90 5.28
CA GLY A 220 12.65 -9.45 5.07
C GLY A 220 13.72 -10.22 5.84
N PHE A 221 13.34 -11.17 6.71
CA PHE A 221 14.29 -12.07 7.38
C PHE A 221 14.73 -13.25 6.50
N LYS A 222 13.96 -13.56 5.45
CA LYS A 222 14.18 -14.71 4.56
C LYS A 222 14.38 -14.29 3.12
N ASN A 223 13.72 -13.22 2.70
CA ASN A 223 13.81 -12.65 1.37
C ASN A 223 14.61 -11.35 1.43
N PRO A 224 15.31 -10.97 0.35
CA PRO A 224 15.91 -9.64 0.23
C PRO A 224 14.89 -8.55 0.60
N PHE A 225 15.23 -7.76 1.62
CA PHE A 225 14.35 -6.70 2.10
C PHE A 225 14.62 -5.39 1.37
N LEU A 226 15.90 -5.03 1.27
CA LEU A 226 16.41 -3.86 0.55
C LEU A 226 17.75 -4.22 -0.10
N PRO A 227 18.18 -3.48 -1.14
CA PRO A 227 19.51 -3.65 -1.71
C PRO A 227 20.64 -3.45 -0.69
N LYS A 228 21.80 -4.05 -0.96
CA LYS A 228 22.94 -4.02 -0.03
C LYS A 228 23.41 -2.61 0.32
N GLU A 229 23.31 -1.67 -0.61
CA GLU A 229 23.68 -0.27 -0.41
C GLU A 229 22.91 0.42 0.74
N PHE A 230 21.70 -0.04 1.07
CA PHE A 230 20.91 0.53 2.16
C PHE A 230 21.38 0.09 3.56
N SER A 231 22.17 -0.99 3.63
CA SER A 231 22.87 -1.39 4.86
C SER A 231 24.20 -0.65 5.06
N GLN A 232 24.78 -0.12 3.97
CA GLN A 232 26.02 0.64 4.04
C GLN A 232 25.75 1.99 4.68
N ASP A 233 26.68 2.43 5.52
CA ASP A 233 26.59 3.68 6.28
C ASP A 233 25.28 3.86 7.10
N LYS A 234 24.60 2.74 7.40
CA LYS A 234 23.33 2.71 8.15
C LYS A 234 22.25 3.60 7.53
N PHE A 235 22.14 3.59 6.19
CA PHE A 235 21.24 4.49 5.47
C PHE A 235 19.79 4.35 5.91
N LEU A 236 19.27 3.11 6.00
CA LEU A 236 17.91 2.84 6.48
C LEU A 236 17.68 3.43 7.89
N GLU A 237 18.61 3.19 8.81
CA GLU A 237 18.52 3.68 10.18
C GLU A 237 18.53 5.20 10.26
N LYS A 238 19.38 5.86 9.44
CA LYS A 238 19.42 7.33 9.35
C LYS A 238 18.09 7.92 8.90
N VAL A 239 17.44 7.32 7.89
CA VAL A 239 16.11 7.75 7.45
C VAL A 239 15.08 7.56 8.57
N LEU A 240 15.03 6.38 9.19
CA LEU A 240 14.04 6.06 10.22
C LEU A 240 14.22 6.87 11.50
N ILE A 241 15.46 7.10 11.96
CA ILE A 241 15.75 7.90 13.15
C ILE A 241 15.41 9.37 12.88
N SER A 242 15.71 9.88 11.68
CA SER A 242 15.32 11.24 11.31
C SER A 242 13.79 11.38 11.24
N TYR A 243 13.10 10.36 10.72
CA TYR A 243 11.64 10.31 10.72
C TYR A 243 11.07 10.33 12.15
N LEU A 244 11.63 9.55 13.08
CA LEU A 244 11.25 9.55 14.50
C LEU A 244 11.42 10.90 15.19
N ASN A 245 12.38 11.69 14.73
CA ASN A 245 12.67 13.04 15.24
C ASN A 245 11.94 14.15 14.47
N SER A 246 11.12 13.81 13.46
CA SER A 246 10.30 14.79 12.75
C SER A 246 9.29 15.44 13.69
N MET A 247 9.07 16.75 13.52
CA MET A 247 8.09 17.50 14.31
C MET A 247 6.65 16.99 14.10
N ILE A 248 6.37 16.44 12.91
CA ILE A 248 5.04 15.96 12.53
C ILE A 248 5.15 14.46 12.24
N ILE A 249 5.00 13.67 13.29
CA ILE A 249 4.94 12.21 13.23
C ILE A 249 3.68 11.69 13.91
N THR A 250 3.04 10.71 13.28
CA THR A 250 1.87 10.04 13.84
C THR A 250 2.26 8.95 14.85
N PRO A 251 1.39 8.61 15.82
CA PRO A 251 1.69 7.52 16.75
C PRO A 251 1.93 6.16 16.09
N ALA A 252 1.22 5.85 15.00
CA ALA A 252 1.39 4.57 14.30
C ALA A 252 2.68 4.55 13.46
N GLY A 253 3.03 5.68 12.83
CA GLY A 253 4.29 5.84 12.11
C GLY A 253 5.49 5.71 13.04
N LYS A 254 5.41 6.36 14.22
CA LYS A 254 6.42 6.21 15.28
C LYS A 254 6.60 4.75 15.69
N HIS A 255 5.50 4.07 16.00
CA HIS A 255 5.55 2.67 16.39
C HIS A 255 6.17 1.79 15.29
N ALA A 256 5.74 1.96 14.02
CA ALA A 256 6.27 1.20 12.90
C ALA A 256 7.78 1.41 12.71
N ALA A 257 8.25 2.66 12.76
CA ALA A 257 9.67 2.98 12.65
C ALA A 257 10.51 2.36 13.77
N GLU A 258 10.04 2.46 15.03
CA GLU A 258 10.69 1.80 16.18
C GLU A 258 10.77 0.28 15.97
N GLN A 259 9.69 -0.34 15.49
CA GLN A 259 9.69 -1.78 15.23
C GLN A 259 10.63 -2.18 14.09
N ILE A 260 10.75 -1.39 13.03
CA ILE A 260 11.71 -1.66 11.95
C ILE A 260 13.14 -1.54 12.49
N LEU A 261 13.46 -0.48 13.24
CA LEU A 261 14.78 -0.28 13.85
C LEU A 261 15.22 -1.46 14.71
N LEU A 262 14.30 -2.06 15.48
CA LEU A 262 14.58 -3.28 16.27
C LEU A 262 14.86 -4.52 15.40
N ARG A 263 14.43 -4.52 14.14
CA ARG A 263 14.57 -5.63 13.20
C ARG A 263 15.75 -5.47 12.24
N VAL A 264 16.29 -4.26 12.05
CA VAL A 264 17.28 -3.94 11.00
C VAL A 264 18.45 -4.90 10.96
N SER A 265 19.04 -5.25 12.11
CA SER A 265 20.20 -6.16 12.18
C SER A 265 19.91 -7.60 11.69
N TYR A 266 18.65 -7.94 11.47
CA TYR A 266 18.19 -9.25 11.04
C TYR A 266 17.59 -9.25 9.63
N LEU A 267 17.41 -8.08 9.02
CA LEU A 267 16.88 -7.98 7.66
C LEU A 267 17.97 -8.35 6.65
N VAL A 268 17.56 -9.02 5.57
CA VAL A 268 18.45 -9.43 4.49
C VAL A 268 18.67 -8.24 3.55
N PHE A 269 19.92 -7.80 3.42
CA PHE A 269 20.32 -6.72 2.53
C PHE A 269 21.14 -7.26 1.37
N GLU A 270 20.45 -7.64 0.30
CA GLU A 270 21.02 -8.29 -0.87
C GLU A 270 20.46 -7.69 -2.16
N ASN A 271 21.25 -7.77 -3.23
CA ASN A 271 20.76 -7.34 -4.54
C ASN A 271 19.88 -8.45 -5.10
N ASP A 272 18.60 -8.14 -5.26
CA ASP A 272 17.58 -9.08 -5.72
C ASP A 272 17.54 -9.14 -7.27
N PRO A 273 17.83 -10.30 -7.89
CA PRO A 273 17.82 -10.46 -9.35
C PRO A 273 16.47 -10.17 -9.99
N GLU A 274 15.37 -10.50 -9.31
CA GLU A 274 14.01 -10.25 -9.81
C GLU A 274 13.68 -8.76 -9.74
N CYS A 275 14.06 -8.09 -8.65
CA CYS A 275 13.95 -6.64 -8.56
C CYS A 275 14.80 -5.94 -9.64
N ILE A 276 16.00 -6.45 -9.95
CA ILE A 276 16.81 -5.95 -11.08
C ILE A 276 16.10 -6.15 -12.42
N ALA A 277 15.45 -7.31 -12.63
CA ALA A 277 14.68 -7.55 -13.86
C ALA A 277 13.49 -6.59 -13.98
N ILE A 278 12.79 -6.31 -12.87
CA ILE A 278 11.72 -5.31 -12.81
C ILE A 278 12.27 -3.90 -13.05
N TRP A 279 13.41 -3.54 -12.45
CA TRP A 279 14.09 -2.27 -12.70
C TRP A 279 14.41 -2.08 -14.17
N ASN A 280 14.83 -3.12 -14.87
CA ASN A 280 15.15 -3.03 -16.30
C ASN A 280 13.92 -2.81 -17.18
N ASN A 281 12.74 -3.26 -16.74
CA ASN A 281 11.48 -3.04 -17.44
C ASN A 281 10.84 -1.68 -17.11
N LEU A 282 11.10 -1.17 -15.92
CA LEU A 282 10.69 0.16 -15.47
C LEU A 282 11.82 1.17 -15.69
N ASN A 283 11.63 2.42 -15.27
CA ASN A 283 12.73 3.39 -15.26
C ASN A 283 13.61 3.12 -14.02
N PRO A 284 14.87 2.65 -14.16
CA PRO A 284 15.73 2.33 -13.02
C PRO A 284 15.95 3.53 -12.09
N ASN A 285 15.97 4.74 -12.66
CA ASN A 285 16.16 5.98 -11.92
C ASN A 285 15.06 6.22 -10.86
N ASN A 286 13.87 5.64 -11.06
CA ASN A 286 12.79 5.75 -10.06
C ASN A 286 13.09 4.95 -8.79
N PHE A 287 14.02 4.00 -8.83
CA PHE A 287 14.44 3.20 -7.67
C PHE A 287 15.73 3.73 -7.04
N GLU A 288 16.44 4.62 -7.71
CA GLU A 288 17.62 5.27 -7.15
C GLU A 288 17.27 6.50 -6.32
N PHE A 289 17.84 6.63 -5.12
CA PHE A 289 17.73 7.87 -4.35
C PHE A 289 18.49 9.01 -5.04
N ASP A 290 17.86 10.18 -5.17
CA ASP A 290 18.48 11.40 -5.68
C ASP A 290 19.79 11.67 -4.91
N MET A 291 20.85 12.05 -5.62
CA MET A 291 22.14 12.44 -5.05
C MET A 291 22.00 13.48 -3.93
N LYS A 292 21.11 14.46 -4.08
CA LYS A 292 20.83 15.45 -3.04
C LYS A 292 20.29 14.79 -1.78
N LEU A 293 19.35 13.85 -1.91
CA LEU A 293 18.77 13.12 -0.80
C LEU A 293 19.81 12.19 -0.14
N LYS A 294 20.63 11.49 -0.94
CA LYS A 294 21.75 10.68 -0.45
C LYS A 294 22.74 11.50 0.36
N GLN A 295 23.07 12.72 -0.08
CA GLN A 295 23.94 13.64 0.64
C GLN A 295 23.33 14.11 1.97
N ILE A 296 22.05 14.50 1.98
CA ILE A 296 21.35 14.92 3.21
C ILE A 296 21.32 13.77 4.22
N VAL A 297 20.93 12.57 3.78
CA VAL A 297 20.92 11.38 4.65
C VAL A 297 22.33 11.07 5.13
N GLY A 298 23.35 11.19 4.27
CA GLY A 298 24.75 10.96 4.62
C GLY A 298 25.23 11.84 5.78
N GLN A 299 24.74 13.07 5.90
CA GLN A 299 25.08 14.03 6.94
C GLN A 299 24.43 13.73 8.30
N VAL A 300 23.43 12.85 8.36
CA VAL A 300 22.79 12.46 9.62
C VAL A 300 23.78 11.68 10.48
N ILE A 301 24.07 12.21 11.67
CA ILE A 301 24.90 11.57 12.68
C ILE A 301 23.99 10.73 13.57
N LEU A 302 24.24 9.43 13.63
CA LEU A 302 23.56 8.54 14.57
C LEU A 302 24.27 8.61 15.91
N GLU A 303 23.61 9.10 16.95
CA GLU A 303 24.12 9.03 18.32
C GLU A 303 24.25 7.56 18.75
N ASP A 304 25.32 7.24 19.50
CA ASP A 304 25.66 5.88 19.94
C ASP A 304 24.52 5.18 20.70
N LEU A 305 23.58 5.94 21.28
CA LEU A 305 22.40 5.43 21.99
C LEU A 305 21.55 4.44 21.16
N TRP A 306 21.49 4.61 19.84
CA TRP A 306 20.72 3.70 18.98
C TRP A 306 21.50 2.44 18.59
N SER A 307 22.82 2.44 18.74
CA SER A 307 23.66 1.25 18.53
C SER A 307 23.53 0.21 19.66
N ILE A 308 22.97 0.60 20.81
CA ILE A 308 22.88 -0.21 22.03
C ILE A 308 21.54 -0.96 22.12
N ASN A 309 20.52 -0.55 21.37
CA ASN A 309 19.17 -1.14 21.41
C ASN A 309 18.94 -2.18 20.30
N SER A 310 19.90 -3.06 20.04
CA SER A 310 19.62 -4.28 19.30
C SER A 310 18.64 -5.11 20.13
N GLY A 311 17.38 -5.18 19.70
CA GLY A 311 16.39 -6.07 20.28
C GLY A 311 16.87 -7.53 20.24
N ALA A 312 16.19 -8.42 20.99
CA ALA A 312 16.46 -9.83 20.85
C ALA A 312 16.19 -10.30 19.41
N GLN A 313 16.98 -11.26 18.93
CA GLN A 313 16.76 -11.87 17.62
C GLN A 313 15.31 -12.29 17.48
N PRO A 314 14.62 -11.85 16.41
CA PRO A 314 13.27 -12.25 16.13
C PRO A 314 13.13 -13.77 16.16
N LEU A 315 12.48 -14.30 17.20
CA LEU A 315 12.03 -15.69 17.15
C LEU A 315 10.98 -15.77 16.06
N GLU A 316 11.19 -16.63 15.07
CA GLU A 316 10.30 -16.78 13.91
C GLU A 316 8.85 -16.97 14.34
N MET A 317 8.61 -17.75 15.40
CA MET A 317 7.29 -17.99 15.99
C MET A 317 6.61 -16.74 16.60
N ILE A 318 7.38 -15.72 16.98
CA ILE A 318 6.90 -14.49 17.64
C ILE A 318 6.77 -13.34 16.64
N PHE A 319 7.70 -13.21 15.68
CA PHE A 319 7.80 -12.06 14.78
C PHE A 319 7.19 -12.27 13.39
N SER A 320 6.87 -13.52 13.02
CA SER A 320 6.04 -13.81 11.84
C SER A 320 4.61 -13.27 11.97
N ARG A 321 4.19 -12.87 13.17
CA ARG A 321 2.87 -12.27 13.41
C ARG A 321 3.03 -10.76 13.65
N PRO A 322 2.43 -9.90 12.82
CA PRO A 322 2.34 -8.48 13.14
C PRO A 322 1.60 -8.31 14.47
N ILE A 323 2.28 -7.79 15.50
CA ILE A 323 1.62 -7.53 16.79
C ILE A 323 0.84 -6.22 16.68
N LEU A 324 -0.41 -6.30 16.24
CA LEU A 324 -1.33 -5.17 16.23
C LEU A 324 -2.09 -5.14 17.55
N ARG A 325 -1.68 -4.25 18.46
CA ARG A 325 -2.37 -4.06 19.74
C ARG A 325 -3.62 -3.20 19.54
N SER A 326 -4.79 -3.83 19.59
CA SER A 326 -6.07 -3.12 19.71
C SER A 326 -6.14 -2.40 21.06
N ARG A 327 -6.26 -1.08 21.05
CA ARG A 327 -6.71 -0.35 22.25
C ARG A 327 -8.22 -0.47 22.31
N ILE A 328 -8.73 -1.18 23.31
CA ILE A 328 -10.16 -1.15 23.63
C ILE A 328 -10.53 0.32 23.82
N PRO A 329 -11.51 0.88 23.08
CA PRO A 329 -11.98 2.24 23.34
C PRO A 329 -12.45 2.28 24.79
N LYS A 330 -11.95 3.24 25.57
CA LYS A 330 -12.43 3.48 26.94
C LYS A 330 -13.91 3.81 26.87
N THR A 331 -14.77 2.80 27.02
CA THR A 331 -16.15 3.01 27.43
C THR A 331 -16.07 3.68 28.80
N ASN A 332 -16.72 4.84 28.96
CA ASN A 332 -16.92 5.53 30.23
C ASN A 332 -17.81 4.69 31.17
N ILE A 333 -17.31 3.53 31.56
CA ILE A 333 -17.83 2.72 32.64
C ILE A 333 -16.64 2.58 33.57
N GLU A 334 -16.66 3.34 34.66
CA GLU A 334 -15.78 3.10 35.79
C GLU A 334 -15.93 1.63 36.19
N SER A 335 -14.86 0.86 36.01
CA SER A 335 -14.78 -0.54 36.44
C SER A 335 -13.31 -0.88 36.70
N PRO A 336 -13.03 -1.67 37.74
CA PRO A 336 -11.90 -1.48 38.62
C PRO A 336 -10.64 -2.11 38.04
N TRP A 337 -9.61 -1.29 37.84
CA TRP A 337 -8.31 -1.70 37.31
C TRP A 337 -7.41 -2.44 38.31
N ASP A 338 -7.97 -3.05 39.36
CA ASP A 338 -7.17 -3.79 40.36
C ASP A 338 -7.02 -5.28 40.08
N LYS A 339 -7.55 -5.82 38.98
CA LYS A 339 -7.38 -7.25 38.62
C LYS A 339 -7.21 -7.49 37.12
N ALA A 340 -6.19 -6.89 36.51
CA ALA A 340 -5.63 -7.45 35.29
C ALA A 340 -4.59 -8.52 35.67
N SER A 341 -4.95 -9.80 35.55
CA SER A 341 -3.98 -10.89 35.63
C SER A 341 -3.05 -10.81 34.42
N ILE A 342 -1.88 -10.21 34.62
CA ILE A 342 -0.77 -10.26 33.68
C ILE A 342 -0.33 -11.73 33.62
N LYS A 343 -0.68 -12.44 32.53
CA LYS A 343 0.06 -13.64 32.16
C LYS A 343 1.41 -13.19 31.63
N VAL A 344 2.37 -13.10 32.56
CA VAL A 344 3.78 -12.87 32.28
C VAL A 344 4.29 -14.05 31.45
N PHE A 345 4.68 -13.79 30.20
CA PHE A 345 5.55 -14.71 29.48
C PHE A 345 6.99 -14.47 29.96
N PRO A 346 7.73 -15.52 30.37
CA PRO A 346 9.08 -15.36 30.86
C PRO A 346 10.01 -15.12 29.66
N SER A 347 10.53 -13.89 29.54
CA SER A 347 11.79 -13.49 28.84
C SER A 347 11.77 -12.12 28.14
N GLY A 348 10.72 -11.31 28.29
CA GLY A 348 10.77 -9.89 27.89
C GLY A 348 11.14 -9.01 29.09
N LYS A 349 12.40 -8.59 29.22
CA LYS A 349 12.74 -7.46 30.12
C LYS A 349 12.00 -6.22 29.60
N ILE A 350 10.92 -5.85 30.29
CA ILE A 350 10.23 -4.58 30.09
C ILE A 350 11.10 -3.53 30.78
N CYS A 351 11.76 -2.67 30.02
CA CYS A 351 12.30 -1.43 30.56
C CYS A 351 11.13 -0.45 30.64
N MET A 352 10.60 -0.25 31.85
CA MET A 352 9.71 0.88 32.14
C MET A 352 10.58 2.11 32.33
N HIS A 353 10.32 3.19 31.60
CA HIS A 353 10.74 4.53 32.00
C HIS A 353 9.48 5.32 32.35
N GLY A 354 9.54 5.96 33.52
CA GLY A 354 8.49 6.80 34.07
C GLY A 354 8.37 8.16 33.41
#